data_AF-A0A7C6LTT3-F1
#
_entry.id   AF-A0A7C6LTT3-F1
#
_cell.length_a   1.000
_cell.length_b   1.000
_cell.length_c   1.000
_cell.angle_alpha   90.00
_cell.angle_beta   90.00
_cell.angle_gamma   90.00
#
_symmetry.space_group_name_H-M   'P 1'
#
loop_
_entity.id
_entity.type
_entity.pdbx_description
1 polymer ?
#
loop_
_entity_poly.entity_id
_entity_poly.type
_entity_poly.pdbx_seq_one_letter_code
_entity_poly.pdbx_strand_id
1 'polypeptide(L)'
;MSKIDYLEQLNEELVIAVGCTEPEAVAYAAALARKQAGKGAIESLEVTASVNIYKNAMGVNIPGTQEMGVAMAAALGAIAGNADLALEVLRHVGEDDVVKAKALCDEGHVSLDIYKGDQPLYIDVRLSTGDHSGRAVIEHKHDLIMLLEKDGQITFTNDTELSTDLKDSISVDDISSIYDFATTVDLSKLHKIRQAIELNSAVAREGLQQGYGLGVSPALKGASDLSELGLELYCAVLTSAATDVRMAGVPMPVMANSGSGNQGLTVTIPVLAAAEWLKSGEEEHLRAQTLAQLIAIHVKGSFGRLSPLCGAVAAGVGASCGIVYLLG
;
A
#
# COMPACT_ATOMS: atom_id res chain seq x y z
N MET A 1 9.55 28.45 -12.03
CA MET A 1 9.05 27.20 -11.42
C MET A 1 7.55 27.16 -11.70
N SER A 2 7.05 26.06 -12.26
CA SER A 2 5.59 25.86 -12.37
C SER A 2 5.02 25.85 -10.96
N LYS A 3 3.93 26.57 -10.74
CA LYS A 3 3.23 26.58 -9.46
C LYS A 3 2.65 25.18 -9.25
N ILE A 4 3.00 24.52 -8.15
CA ILE A 4 2.52 23.17 -7.83
C ILE A 4 1.02 23.23 -7.54
N ASP A 5 0.24 22.35 -8.17
CA ASP A 5 -1.17 22.15 -7.83
C ASP A 5 -1.28 21.09 -6.73
N TYR A 6 -1.35 21.55 -5.50
CA TYR A 6 -1.46 20.67 -4.33
C TYR A 6 -2.76 19.85 -4.31
N LEU A 7 -3.84 20.30 -4.95
CA LEU A 7 -5.08 19.51 -5.01
C LEU A 7 -4.92 18.33 -5.96
N GLU A 8 -4.29 18.57 -7.11
CA GLU A 8 -3.91 17.51 -8.04
C GLU A 8 -2.96 16.50 -7.39
N GLN A 9 -1.93 16.99 -6.70
CA GLN A 9 -0.98 16.13 -5.99
C GLN A 9 -1.66 15.28 -4.89
N LEU A 10 -2.60 15.86 -4.13
CA LEU A 10 -3.40 15.10 -3.16
C LEU A 10 -4.27 14.04 -3.85
N ASN A 11 -4.83 14.32 -5.03
CA ASN A 11 -5.64 13.36 -5.76
C ASN A 11 -4.79 12.20 -6.33
N GLU A 12 -3.57 12.48 -6.78
CA GLU A 12 -2.64 11.47 -7.31
C GLU A 12 -2.05 10.58 -6.22
N GLU A 13 -1.71 11.15 -5.06
CA GLU A 13 -0.94 10.44 -4.03
C GLU A 13 -1.81 9.89 -2.88
N LEU A 14 -3.07 10.31 -2.76
CA LEU A 14 -4.06 9.73 -1.85
C LEU A 14 -5.01 8.77 -2.59
N VAL A 15 -4.61 7.51 -2.63
CA VAL A 15 -5.31 6.44 -3.34
C VAL A 15 -5.88 5.42 -2.36
N ILE A 16 -7.09 4.91 -2.66
CA ILE A 16 -7.70 3.86 -1.86
C ILE A 16 -6.94 2.55 -2.10
N ALA A 17 -6.56 1.87 -1.02
CA ALA A 17 -5.87 0.59 -1.09
C ALA A 17 -6.54 -0.44 -0.17
N VAL A 18 -6.68 -1.67 -0.66
CA VAL A 18 -7.09 -2.85 0.12
C VAL A 18 -5.88 -3.77 0.27
N GLY A 19 -5.59 -4.24 1.47
CA GLY A 19 -4.42 -5.10 1.73
C GLY A 19 -3.02 -4.51 1.51
N CYS A 20 -1.98 -5.26 1.84
CA CYS A 20 -0.62 -4.81 1.51
C CYS A 20 -0.39 -4.89 0.00
N THR A 21 0.19 -3.84 -0.59
CA THR A 21 0.31 -3.67 -2.04
C THR A 21 1.31 -4.62 -2.69
N GLU A 22 2.34 -5.05 -1.96
CA GLU A 22 3.40 -5.92 -2.46
C GLU A 22 2.95 -7.36 -2.72
N PRO A 23 2.24 -8.07 -1.81
CA PRO A 23 1.68 -9.38 -2.15
C PRO A 23 0.65 -9.28 -3.29
N GLU A 24 -0.17 -8.23 -3.34
CA GLU A 24 -1.12 -8.02 -4.46
C GLU A 24 -0.41 -7.81 -5.80
N ALA A 25 0.70 -7.05 -5.83
CA ALA A 25 1.49 -6.86 -7.05
C ALA A 25 2.11 -8.17 -7.55
N VAL A 26 2.60 -9.03 -6.64
CA VAL A 26 3.11 -10.36 -6.98
C VAL A 26 2.00 -11.25 -7.51
N ALA A 27 0.84 -11.27 -6.84
CA ALA A 27 -0.34 -11.98 -7.31
C ALA A 27 -0.82 -11.48 -8.67
N TYR A 28 -0.75 -10.17 -8.91
CA TYR A 28 -1.16 -9.54 -10.13
C TYR A 28 -0.27 -9.95 -11.31
N ALA A 29 1.05 -9.91 -11.13
CA ALA A 29 2.01 -10.42 -12.10
C ALA A 29 1.76 -11.91 -12.41
N ALA A 30 1.47 -12.73 -11.40
CA ALA A 30 1.16 -14.14 -11.60
C ALA A 30 -0.16 -14.39 -12.35
N ALA A 31 -1.20 -13.60 -12.06
CA ALA A 31 -2.47 -13.67 -12.79
C ALA A 31 -2.31 -13.25 -14.26
N LEU A 32 -1.47 -12.23 -14.53
CA LEU A 32 -1.12 -11.81 -15.89
C LEU A 32 -0.35 -12.91 -16.63
N ALA A 33 0.66 -13.51 -16.01
CA ALA A 33 1.42 -14.62 -16.59
C ALA A 33 0.49 -15.82 -16.88
N ARG A 34 -0.43 -16.13 -15.95
CA ARG A 34 -1.47 -17.16 -16.14
C ARG A 34 -2.37 -16.84 -17.33
N LYS A 35 -2.79 -15.59 -17.50
CA LYS A 35 -3.63 -15.15 -18.63
C LYS A 35 -2.93 -15.36 -19.97
N GLN A 36 -1.59 -15.20 -20.03
CA GLN A 36 -0.81 -15.47 -21.24
C GLN A 36 -0.66 -16.98 -21.51
N ALA A 37 -0.29 -17.77 -20.49
CA ALA A 37 -0.12 -19.22 -20.60
C ALA A 37 -1.43 -19.95 -20.90
N GLY A 38 -2.57 -19.42 -20.44
CA GLY A 38 -3.88 -20.03 -20.63
C GLY A 38 -4.23 -21.08 -19.59
N LYS A 39 -5.23 -21.91 -19.91
CA LYS A 39 -5.77 -22.93 -18.99
C LYS A 39 -4.90 -24.18 -19.02
N GLY A 40 -4.81 -24.87 -17.89
CA GLY A 40 -4.05 -26.12 -17.75
C GLY A 40 -3.51 -26.27 -16.32
N ALA A 41 -3.00 -27.45 -15.99
CA ALA A 41 -2.23 -27.63 -14.77
C ALA A 41 -0.96 -26.76 -14.84
N ILE A 42 -0.62 -26.11 -13.74
CA ILE A 42 0.61 -25.32 -13.64
C ILE A 42 1.75 -26.31 -13.38
N GLU A 43 2.74 -26.34 -14.27
CA GLU A 43 3.90 -27.23 -14.15
C GLU A 43 5.07 -26.51 -13.48
N SER A 44 5.25 -25.22 -13.75
CA SER A 44 6.16 -24.36 -13.01
C SER A 44 5.64 -22.92 -12.89
N LEU A 45 5.96 -22.30 -11.77
CA LEU A 45 5.71 -20.89 -11.45
C LEU A 45 7.00 -20.30 -10.87
N GLU A 46 7.73 -19.56 -11.67
CA GLU A 46 9.01 -18.94 -11.29
C GLU A 46 8.78 -17.45 -11.02
N VAL A 47 9.22 -16.96 -9.87
CA VAL A 47 9.08 -15.55 -9.49
C VAL A 47 10.45 -14.98 -9.17
N THR A 48 10.86 -13.97 -9.93
CA THR A 48 12.03 -13.15 -9.62
C THR A 48 11.56 -11.78 -9.14
N ALA A 49 11.90 -11.40 -7.91
CA ALA A 49 11.46 -10.12 -7.34
C ALA A 49 12.62 -9.32 -6.76
N SER A 50 12.51 -7.98 -6.84
CA SER A 50 13.39 -7.06 -6.12
C SER A 50 13.37 -7.31 -4.61
N VAL A 51 14.48 -7.01 -3.93
CA VAL A 51 14.62 -7.21 -2.47
C VAL A 51 13.51 -6.49 -1.69
N ASN A 52 13.05 -5.31 -2.16
CA ASN A 52 12.01 -4.55 -1.48
C ASN A 52 10.63 -5.22 -1.62
N ILE A 53 10.27 -5.71 -2.81
CA ILE A 53 9.04 -6.50 -2.97
C ILE A 53 9.11 -7.75 -2.10
N TYR A 54 10.24 -8.46 -2.16
CA TYR A 54 10.43 -9.70 -1.43
C TYR A 54 10.26 -9.50 0.08
N LYS A 55 11.01 -8.58 0.70
CA LYS A 55 10.97 -8.36 2.15
C LYS A 55 9.58 -7.90 2.63
N ASN A 56 8.89 -7.04 1.85
CA ASN A 56 7.60 -6.48 2.23
C ASN A 56 6.50 -7.55 2.13
N ALA A 57 6.48 -8.34 1.05
CA ALA A 57 5.50 -9.41 0.87
C ALA A 57 5.69 -10.57 1.86
N MET A 58 6.91 -10.78 2.39
CA MET A 58 7.18 -11.79 3.41
C MET A 58 6.71 -11.40 4.82
N GLY A 59 6.49 -10.10 5.09
CA GLY A 59 6.20 -9.60 6.44
C GLY A 59 4.72 -9.31 6.71
N VAL A 60 3.82 -9.66 5.78
CA VAL A 60 2.41 -9.25 5.80
C VAL A 60 1.51 -10.38 5.35
N ASN A 61 0.29 -10.42 5.89
CA ASN A 61 -0.75 -11.32 5.40
C ASN A 61 -1.24 -10.91 4.00
N ILE A 62 -1.47 -11.91 3.16
CA ILE A 62 -2.07 -11.75 1.85
C ILE A 62 -3.56 -11.44 2.04
N PRO A 63 -4.08 -10.37 1.42
CA PRO A 63 -5.42 -9.85 1.73
C PRO A 63 -6.51 -10.91 1.54
N GLY A 64 -7.44 -10.97 2.49
CA GLY A 64 -8.53 -11.96 2.47
C GLY A 64 -8.09 -13.38 2.86
N THR A 65 -6.84 -13.59 3.28
CA THR A 65 -6.31 -14.88 3.72
C THR A 65 -5.48 -14.75 5.00
N GLN A 66 -5.17 -15.89 5.64
CA GLN A 66 -4.22 -15.95 6.76
C GLN A 66 -2.80 -16.31 6.30
N GLU A 67 -2.55 -16.34 4.99
CA GLU A 67 -1.28 -16.75 4.43
C GLU A 67 -0.33 -15.57 4.23
N MET A 68 0.96 -15.87 4.04
CA MET A 68 2.01 -14.87 3.85
C MET A 68 3.02 -15.33 2.81
N GLY A 69 3.79 -14.39 2.28
CA GLY A 69 4.97 -14.67 1.49
C GLY A 69 4.78 -14.67 -0.03
N VAL A 70 5.89 -14.48 -0.73
CA VAL A 70 5.93 -14.28 -2.19
C VAL A 70 5.41 -15.50 -2.96
N ALA A 71 5.83 -16.71 -2.56
CA ALA A 71 5.40 -17.94 -3.21
C ALA A 71 3.88 -18.12 -3.14
N MET A 72 3.30 -17.91 -1.96
CA MET A 72 1.87 -18.05 -1.76
C MET A 72 1.08 -16.97 -2.52
N ALA A 73 1.56 -15.71 -2.52
CA ALA A 73 0.92 -14.63 -3.27
C ALA A 73 0.89 -14.92 -4.78
N ALA A 74 2.01 -15.40 -5.33
CA ALA A 74 2.10 -15.79 -6.73
C ALA A 74 1.18 -16.99 -7.04
N ALA A 75 1.17 -18.01 -6.19
CA ALA A 75 0.32 -19.18 -6.36
C ALA A 75 -1.17 -18.81 -6.35
N LEU A 76 -1.62 -17.95 -5.42
CA LEU A 76 -2.99 -17.45 -5.38
C LEU A 76 -3.35 -16.68 -6.65
N GLY A 77 -2.47 -15.76 -7.08
CA GLY A 77 -2.65 -15.00 -8.31
C GLY A 77 -2.78 -15.90 -9.53
N ALA A 78 -1.94 -16.94 -9.64
CA ALA A 78 -1.96 -17.88 -10.75
C ALA A 78 -3.19 -18.83 -10.74
N ILE A 79 -3.70 -19.19 -9.56
CA ILE A 79 -4.82 -20.12 -9.41
C ILE A 79 -6.18 -19.41 -9.58
N ALA A 80 -6.36 -18.26 -8.92
CA ALA A 80 -7.68 -17.63 -8.75
C ALA A 80 -7.67 -16.11 -8.99
N GLY A 81 -6.50 -15.51 -9.26
CA GLY A 81 -6.39 -14.08 -9.48
C GLY A 81 -7.15 -13.60 -10.73
N ASN A 82 -7.88 -12.50 -10.61
CA ASN A 82 -8.48 -11.82 -11.74
C ASN A 82 -7.59 -10.65 -12.20
N ALA A 83 -6.83 -10.87 -13.28
CA ALA A 83 -5.92 -9.87 -13.84
C ALA A 83 -6.62 -8.59 -14.36
N ASP A 84 -7.95 -8.58 -14.53
CA ASP A 84 -8.65 -7.36 -14.94
C ASP A 84 -8.92 -6.41 -13.76
N LEU A 85 -8.60 -6.82 -12.52
CA LEU A 85 -8.80 -6.04 -11.29
C LEU A 85 -7.52 -5.38 -10.75
N ALA A 86 -6.38 -5.47 -11.45
CA ALA A 86 -5.11 -4.88 -11.03
C ALA A 86 -4.74 -5.24 -9.57
N LEU A 87 -4.58 -4.26 -8.67
CA LEU A 87 -4.23 -4.51 -7.26
C LEU A 87 -5.40 -5.03 -6.40
N GLU A 88 -6.59 -5.22 -6.98
CA GLU A 88 -7.69 -5.98 -6.37
C GLU A 88 -7.76 -7.42 -6.94
N VAL A 89 -6.66 -7.94 -7.53
CA VAL A 89 -6.59 -9.25 -8.21
C VAL A 89 -7.11 -10.40 -7.36
N LEU A 90 -6.96 -10.35 -6.03
CA LEU A 90 -7.41 -11.41 -5.11
C LEU A 90 -8.82 -11.20 -4.54
N ARG A 91 -9.57 -10.18 -4.98
CA ARG A 91 -10.89 -9.81 -4.41
C ARG A 91 -11.92 -10.94 -4.30
N HIS A 92 -11.83 -11.94 -5.17
CA HIS A 92 -12.79 -13.04 -5.25
C HIS A 92 -12.23 -14.41 -4.82
N VAL A 93 -11.04 -14.42 -4.21
CA VAL A 93 -10.40 -15.65 -3.73
C VAL A 93 -11.18 -16.24 -2.55
N GLY A 94 -11.42 -17.54 -2.60
CA GLY A 94 -12.03 -18.30 -1.51
C GLY A 94 -11.07 -19.31 -0.85
N GLU A 95 -11.54 -19.98 0.20
CA GLU A 95 -10.76 -20.98 0.95
C GLU A 95 -10.26 -22.14 0.07
N ASP A 96 -11.08 -22.61 -0.89
CA ASP A 96 -10.69 -23.67 -1.82
C ASP A 96 -9.50 -23.27 -2.70
N ASP A 97 -9.39 -21.99 -3.06
CA ASP A 97 -8.28 -21.49 -3.87
C ASP A 97 -7.01 -21.38 -3.04
N VAL A 98 -7.13 -21.03 -1.76
CA VAL A 98 -6.02 -21.07 -0.79
C VAL A 98 -5.47 -22.49 -0.66
N VAL A 99 -6.34 -23.51 -0.55
CA VAL A 99 -5.92 -24.91 -0.49
C VAL A 99 -5.16 -25.33 -1.74
N LYS A 100 -5.65 -24.98 -2.94
CA LYS A 100 -4.97 -25.30 -4.21
C LYS A 100 -3.63 -24.58 -4.35
N ALA A 101 -3.57 -23.31 -3.97
CA ALA A 101 -2.34 -22.53 -4.03
C ALA A 101 -1.28 -23.06 -3.05
N LYS A 102 -1.68 -23.53 -1.85
CA LYS A 102 -0.78 -24.26 -0.93
C LYS A 102 -0.23 -25.53 -1.55
N ALA A 103 -1.10 -26.35 -2.13
CA ALA A 103 -0.69 -27.60 -2.78
C ALA A 103 0.36 -27.32 -3.89
N LEU A 104 0.15 -26.28 -4.70
CA LEU A 104 1.11 -25.87 -5.73
C LEU A 104 2.49 -25.51 -5.15
N CYS A 105 2.53 -24.82 -4.01
CA CYS A 105 3.77 -24.51 -3.29
C CYS A 105 4.42 -25.78 -2.72
N ASP A 106 3.64 -26.63 -2.02
CA ASP A 106 4.11 -27.83 -1.32
C ASP A 106 4.63 -28.91 -2.28
N GLU A 107 4.06 -28.99 -3.48
CA GLU A 107 4.49 -29.89 -4.56
C GLU A 107 5.77 -29.41 -5.26
N GLY A 108 6.29 -28.22 -4.92
CA GLY A 108 7.54 -27.68 -5.45
C GLY A 108 7.41 -27.05 -6.84
N HIS A 109 6.19 -26.73 -7.29
CA HIS A 109 5.96 -26.07 -8.57
C HIS A 109 6.32 -24.57 -8.53
N VAL A 110 6.44 -23.97 -7.34
CA VAL A 110 6.77 -22.55 -7.16
C VAL A 110 8.24 -22.38 -6.81
N SER A 111 8.97 -21.55 -7.57
CA SER A 111 10.36 -21.20 -7.28
C SER A 111 10.54 -19.69 -7.19
N LEU A 112 11.43 -19.26 -6.30
CA LEU A 112 11.69 -17.85 -6.00
C LEU A 112 13.16 -17.52 -6.24
N ASP A 113 13.42 -16.37 -6.87
CA ASP A 113 14.75 -15.78 -6.99
C ASP A 113 14.73 -14.28 -6.66
N ILE A 114 15.88 -13.74 -6.29
CA ILE A 114 16.07 -12.33 -5.99
C ILE A 114 16.64 -11.63 -7.22
N TYR A 115 15.93 -10.59 -7.68
CA TYR A 115 16.41 -9.71 -8.73
C TYR A 115 17.69 -8.98 -8.28
N LYS A 116 18.74 -9.06 -9.11
CA LYS A 116 20.08 -8.50 -8.83
C LYS A 116 20.36 -7.16 -9.53
N GLY A 117 19.38 -6.59 -10.21
CA GLY A 117 19.51 -5.26 -10.80
C GLY A 117 19.11 -4.15 -9.84
N ASP A 118 19.11 -2.91 -10.33
CA ASP A 118 19.01 -1.72 -9.49
C ASP A 118 17.58 -1.25 -9.23
N GLN A 119 16.59 -1.89 -9.87
CA GLN A 119 15.19 -1.48 -9.79
C GLN A 119 14.58 -1.81 -8.42
N PRO A 120 14.12 -0.79 -7.66
CA PRO A 120 13.55 -1.01 -6.33
C PRO A 120 12.21 -1.74 -6.36
N LEU A 121 11.45 -1.58 -7.45
CA LEU A 121 10.23 -2.32 -7.75
C LEU A 121 10.46 -3.11 -9.03
N TYR A 122 10.61 -4.42 -8.90
CA TYR A 122 10.70 -5.35 -10.01
C TYR A 122 10.04 -6.68 -9.61
N ILE A 123 9.20 -7.20 -10.48
CA ILE A 123 8.56 -8.51 -10.38
C ILE A 123 8.54 -9.12 -11.79
N ASP A 124 9.15 -10.29 -11.96
CA ASP A 124 9.12 -11.08 -13.20
C ASP A 124 8.58 -12.47 -12.86
N VAL A 125 7.40 -12.78 -13.38
CA VAL A 125 6.75 -14.07 -13.18
C VAL A 125 6.74 -14.82 -14.50
N ARG A 126 7.26 -16.05 -14.49
CA ARG A 126 7.15 -17.02 -15.58
C ARG A 126 6.30 -18.18 -15.13
N LEU A 127 5.31 -18.53 -15.92
CA LEU A 127 4.40 -19.64 -15.66
C LEU A 127 4.41 -20.57 -16.85
N SER A 128 4.53 -21.88 -16.60
CA SER A 128 4.35 -22.91 -17.60
C SER A 128 3.15 -23.80 -17.28
N THR A 129 2.47 -24.19 -18.34
CA THR A 129 1.47 -25.26 -18.41
C THR A 129 1.90 -26.19 -19.53
N GLY A 130 1.43 -27.44 -19.57
CA GLY A 130 1.92 -28.47 -20.50
C GLY A 130 2.36 -27.98 -21.89
N ASP A 131 1.48 -27.32 -22.64
CA ASP A 131 1.79 -26.86 -24.01
C ASP A 131 2.11 -25.35 -24.12
N HIS A 132 1.90 -24.57 -23.06
CA HIS A 132 1.94 -23.11 -23.13
C HIS A 132 2.64 -22.46 -21.95
N SER A 133 3.33 -21.36 -22.22
CA SER A 133 4.00 -20.53 -21.22
C SER A 133 3.56 -19.08 -21.30
N GLY A 134 3.63 -18.41 -20.16
CA GLY A 134 3.30 -17.01 -20.01
C GLY A 134 4.31 -16.31 -19.13
N ARG A 135 4.59 -15.05 -19.42
CA ARG A 135 5.45 -14.20 -18.61
C ARG A 135 4.82 -12.84 -18.41
N ALA A 136 4.99 -12.27 -17.22
CA ALA A 136 4.62 -10.89 -16.93
C ALA A 136 5.74 -10.22 -16.13
N VAL A 137 6.10 -9.00 -16.54
CA VAL A 137 7.04 -8.15 -15.81
C VAL A 137 6.32 -6.88 -15.36
N ILE A 138 6.39 -6.59 -14.06
CA ILE A 138 5.93 -5.36 -13.43
C ILE A 138 7.15 -4.63 -12.87
N GLU A 139 7.27 -3.34 -13.17
CA GLU A 139 8.40 -2.51 -12.76
C GLU A 139 7.95 -1.08 -12.46
N HIS A 140 8.71 -0.36 -11.63
CA HIS A 140 8.50 1.04 -11.24
C HIS A 140 7.27 1.33 -10.38
N LYS A 141 6.06 0.89 -10.76
CA LYS A 141 4.83 0.96 -9.95
C LYS A 141 4.22 -0.44 -9.78
N HIS A 142 3.44 -0.64 -8.71
CA HIS A 142 2.90 -1.96 -8.31
C HIS A 142 1.97 -2.60 -9.35
N ASP A 143 1.41 -1.80 -10.25
CA ASP A 143 0.49 -2.20 -11.32
C ASP A 143 0.99 -1.86 -12.73
N LEU A 144 2.20 -1.28 -12.86
CA LEU A 144 2.74 -0.90 -14.16
C LEU A 144 3.35 -2.11 -14.86
N ILE A 145 2.60 -2.65 -15.81
CA ILE A 145 3.04 -3.73 -16.68
C ILE A 145 4.12 -3.18 -17.62
N MET A 146 5.28 -3.83 -17.66
CA MET A 146 6.36 -3.52 -18.61
C MET A 146 6.44 -4.49 -19.77
N LEU A 147 6.09 -5.76 -19.53
CA LEU A 147 6.21 -6.82 -20.51
C LEU A 147 5.16 -7.90 -20.26
N LEU A 148 4.53 -8.39 -21.33
CA LEU A 148 3.81 -9.66 -21.34
C LEU A 148 4.34 -10.52 -22.48
N GLU A 149 4.55 -11.80 -22.22
CA GLU A 149 4.95 -12.77 -23.24
C GLU A 149 4.04 -14.00 -23.19
N LYS A 150 3.76 -14.56 -24.36
CA LYS A 150 3.12 -15.86 -24.54
C LYS A 150 3.98 -16.74 -25.42
N ASP A 151 4.36 -17.92 -24.94
CA ASP A 151 5.17 -18.89 -25.69
C ASP A 151 6.47 -18.28 -26.23
N GLY A 152 7.10 -17.42 -25.42
CA GLY A 152 8.33 -16.69 -25.75
C GLY A 152 8.15 -15.54 -26.75
N GLN A 153 6.91 -15.24 -27.17
CA GLN A 153 6.59 -14.11 -28.04
C GLN A 153 6.02 -12.95 -27.22
N ILE A 154 6.58 -11.75 -27.40
CA ILE A 154 6.12 -10.54 -26.74
C ILE A 154 4.71 -10.19 -27.25
N THR A 155 3.73 -10.16 -26.35
CA THR A 155 2.35 -9.75 -26.64
C THR A 155 2.09 -8.30 -26.23
N PHE A 156 2.88 -7.77 -25.30
CA PHE A 156 2.85 -6.38 -24.88
C PHE A 156 4.22 -5.94 -24.38
N THR A 157 4.61 -4.71 -24.69
CA THR A 157 5.74 -4.03 -24.07
C THR A 157 5.39 -2.58 -23.83
N ASN A 158 5.78 -2.05 -22.67
CA ASN A 158 5.54 -0.66 -22.32
C ASN A 158 6.71 0.20 -22.81
N ASP A 159 6.39 1.34 -23.39
CA ASP A 159 7.38 2.28 -23.91
C ASP A 159 7.83 3.22 -22.78
N THR A 160 9.06 3.04 -22.31
CA THR A 160 9.62 3.82 -21.21
C THR A 160 9.89 5.29 -21.58
N GLU A 161 10.02 5.62 -22.87
CA GLU A 161 10.27 6.99 -23.31
C GLU A 161 8.95 7.79 -23.43
N LEU A 162 7.84 7.11 -23.67
CA LEU A 162 6.50 7.71 -23.77
C LEU A 162 5.69 7.65 -22.47
N SER A 163 6.11 6.83 -21.50
CA SER A 163 5.37 6.62 -20.26
C SER A 163 5.51 7.80 -19.30
N THR A 164 4.44 8.58 -19.15
CA THR A 164 4.31 9.59 -18.08
C THR A 164 4.31 8.97 -16.69
N ASP A 165 4.01 7.67 -16.58
CA ASP A 165 3.99 6.94 -15.31
C ASP A 165 5.38 6.67 -14.71
N LEU A 166 6.45 6.81 -15.50
CA LEU A 166 7.83 6.58 -15.04
C LEU A 166 8.46 7.80 -14.37
N LYS A 167 7.85 8.97 -14.51
CA LYS A 167 8.25 10.15 -13.75
C LYS A 167 7.58 10.03 -12.40
N ASP A 168 8.35 9.81 -11.34
CA ASP A 168 7.88 10.11 -9.99
C ASP A 168 7.41 11.58 -10.00
N SER A 169 6.09 11.80 -10.08
CA SER A 169 5.49 13.12 -10.25
C SER A 169 5.38 13.88 -8.95
N ILE A 170 5.93 13.33 -7.85
CA ILE A 170 5.96 13.98 -6.54
C ILE A 170 6.72 15.29 -6.69
N SER A 171 5.94 16.35 -6.84
CA SER A 171 6.45 17.69 -6.97
C SER A 171 6.82 18.18 -5.57
N VAL A 172 8.09 18.54 -5.41
CA VAL A 172 8.65 19.00 -4.14
C VAL A 172 8.66 20.53 -4.18
N ASP A 173 7.87 21.15 -3.30
CA ASP A 173 7.85 22.61 -3.10
C ASP A 173 8.52 23.02 -1.78
N ASP A 174 8.66 24.32 -1.53
CA ASP A 174 9.08 24.82 -0.22
C ASP A 174 8.02 24.56 0.87
N ILE A 175 8.48 24.23 2.08
CA ILE A 175 7.59 23.95 3.23
C ILE A 175 6.68 25.15 3.53
N SER A 176 7.14 26.39 3.34
CA SER A 176 6.30 27.58 3.51
C SER A 176 5.12 27.60 2.54
N SER A 177 5.33 27.16 1.29
CA SER A 177 4.26 27.11 0.28
C SER A 177 3.24 26.03 0.60
N ILE A 178 3.69 24.87 1.11
CA ILE A 178 2.81 23.80 1.60
C ILE A 178 1.96 24.31 2.78
N TYR A 179 2.60 24.98 3.74
CA TYR A 179 1.92 25.55 4.89
C TYR A 179 0.89 26.62 4.49
N ASP A 180 1.28 27.56 3.64
CA ASP A 180 0.39 28.60 3.12
C ASP A 180 -0.80 27.98 2.41
N PHE A 181 -0.59 26.97 1.57
CA PHE A 181 -1.69 26.26 0.92
C PHE A 181 -2.62 25.59 1.94
N ALA A 182 -2.08 24.77 2.85
CA ALA A 182 -2.88 24.03 3.83
C ALA A 182 -3.72 24.96 4.72
N THR A 183 -3.20 26.15 5.03
CA THR A 183 -3.85 27.15 5.89
C THR A 183 -4.77 28.12 5.17
N THR A 184 -4.74 28.19 3.83
CA THR A 184 -5.55 29.15 3.06
C THR A 184 -6.50 28.49 2.06
N VAL A 185 -6.32 27.21 1.73
CA VAL A 185 -7.20 26.49 0.81
C VAL A 185 -8.65 26.49 1.30
N ASP A 186 -9.57 26.63 0.35
CA ASP A 186 -11.01 26.50 0.58
C ASP A 186 -11.33 25.06 1.04
N LEU A 187 -11.91 24.94 2.24
CA LEU A 187 -12.24 23.67 2.86
C LEU A 187 -13.18 22.81 2.00
N SER A 188 -13.98 23.41 1.12
CA SER A 188 -14.87 22.67 0.21
C SER A 188 -14.11 21.79 -0.80
N LYS A 189 -12.85 22.14 -1.09
CA LYS A 189 -11.98 21.40 -2.00
C LYS A 189 -11.28 20.20 -1.36
N LEU A 190 -11.26 20.13 -0.03
CA LEU A 190 -10.57 19.09 0.75
C LEU A 190 -11.37 17.78 0.90
N HIS A 191 -12.07 17.37 -0.15
CA HIS A 191 -12.88 16.15 -0.16
C HIS A 191 -12.01 14.89 0.01
N LYS A 192 -10.80 14.84 -0.58
CA LYS A 192 -9.86 13.72 -0.37
C LYS A 192 -9.35 13.59 1.05
N ILE A 193 -9.09 14.71 1.71
CA ILE A 193 -8.68 14.71 3.11
C ILE A 193 -9.79 14.16 4.00
N ARG A 194 -11.05 14.56 3.77
CA ARG A 194 -12.21 13.99 4.48
C ARG A 194 -12.34 12.49 4.24
N GLN A 195 -12.21 12.05 2.98
CA GLN A 195 -12.25 10.64 2.65
C GLN A 195 -11.12 9.85 3.34
N ALA A 196 -9.91 10.43 3.44
CA ALA A 196 -8.79 9.83 4.15
C ALA A 196 -9.10 9.62 5.63
N ILE A 197 -9.61 10.66 6.29
CA ILE A 197 -10.03 10.61 7.70
C ILE A 197 -11.12 9.55 7.90
N GLU A 198 -12.14 9.55 7.04
CA GLU A 198 -13.27 8.61 7.13
C GLU A 198 -12.80 7.16 7.03
N LEU A 199 -12.14 6.78 5.94
CA LEU A 199 -11.69 5.41 5.69
C LEU A 199 -10.71 4.94 6.77
N ASN A 200 -9.71 5.75 7.09
CA ASN A 200 -8.68 5.36 8.04
C ASN A 200 -9.26 5.27 9.47
N SER A 201 -10.15 6.19 9.85
CA SER A 201 -10.82 6.12 11.17
C SER A 201 -11.69 4.88 11.34
N ALA A 202 -12.34 4.41 10.27
CA ALA A 202 -13.12 3.16 10.31
C ALA A 202 -12.20 1.97 10.63
N VAL A 203 -11.03 1.89 10.02
CA VAL A 203 -10.03 0.84 10.28
C VAL A 203 -9.46 0.91 11.69
N ALA A 204 -9.20 2.11 12.22
CA ALA A 204 -8.77 2.28 13.61
C ALA A 204 -9.83 1.79 14.61
N ARG A 205 -11.11 2.11 14.36
CA ARG A 205 -12.23 1.64 15.21
C ARG A 205 -12.37 0.12 15.18
N GLU A 206 -12.25 -0.51 14.02
CA GLU A 206 -12.27 -1.97 13.90
C GLU A 206 -11.15 -2.60 14.74
N GLY A 207 -9.93 -2.06 14.62
CA GLY A 207 -8.77 -2.55 15.35
C GLY A 207 -8.91 -2.45 16.86
N LEU A 208 -9.52 -1.37 17.35
CA LEU A 208 -9.79 -1.19 18.78
C LEU A 208 -10.87 -2.12 19.33
N GLN A 209 -11.81 -2.57 18.49
CA GLN A 209 -12.94 -3.39 18.92
C GLN A 209 -12.62 -4.88 18.95
N GLN A 210 -11.99 -5.40 17.89
CA GLN A 210 -11.79 -6.85 17.74
C GLN A 210 -10.38 -7.30 18.12
N GLY A 211 -9.37 -6.42 17.97
CA GLY A 211 -7.96 -6.78 18.10
C GLY A 211 -7.46 -7.66 16.94
N TYR A 212 -6.28 -7.35 16.42
CA TYR A 212 -5.71 -8.05 15.26
C TYR A 212 -4.19 -8.18 15.34
N GLY A 213 -3.65 -9.01 14.45
CA GLY A 213 -2.22 -9.05 14.16
C GLY A 213 -1.38 -9.34 15.39
N LEU A 214 -0.36 -8.51 15.60
CA LEU A 214 0.57 -8.66 16.74
C LEU A 214 -0.01 -8.15 18.06
N GLY A 215 -1.18 -7.51 18.04
CA GLY A 215 -1.79 -6.93 19.23
C GLY A 215 -0.95 -5.80 19.83
N VAL A 216 -0.35 -4.95 19.00
CA VAL A 216 0.45 -3.81 19.46
C VAL A 216 -0.44 -2.81 20.19
N SER A 217 -1.63 -2.54 19.65
CA SER A 217 -2.59 -1.63 20.28
C SER A 217 -3.02 -2.04 21.69
N PRO A 218 -3.51 -3.29 21.92
CA PRO A 218 -3.84 -3.73 23.28
C PRO A 218 -2.62 -3.80 24.20
N ALA A 219 -1.42 -4.14 23.68
CA ALA A 219 -0.20 -4.13 24.48
C ALA A 219 0.18 -2.72 24.96
N LEU A 220 0.02 -1.69 24.10
CA LEU A 220 0.26 -0.29 24.45
C LEU A 220 -0.82 0.26 25.41
N LYS A 221 -2.09 -0.07 25.17
CA LYS A 221 -3.21 0.38 26.01
C LYS A 221 -3.15 -0.24 27.41
N GLY A 222 -2.72 -1.49 27.52
CA GLY A 222 -2.73 -2.24 28.77
C GLY A 222 -4.15 -2.34 29.35
N ALA A 223 -4.28 -2.10 30.66
CA ALA A 223 -5.56 -2.12 31.36
C ALA A 223 -6.25 -0.75 31.45
N SER A 224 -5.63 0.32 30.93
CA SER A 224 -6.15 1.68 31.01
C SER A 224 -7.29 1.90 30.03
N ASP A 225 -8.24 2.76 30.40
CA ASP A 225 -9.25 3.24 29.46
C ASP A 225 -8.65 4.27 28.50
N LEU A 226 -9.18 4.36 27.26
CA LEU A 226 -8.66 5.29 26.26
C LEU A 226 -8.70 6.74 26.73
N SER A 227 -9.70 7.11 27.54
CA SER A 227 -9.86 8.46 28.10
C SER A 227 -8.84 8.82 29.18
N GLU A 228 -8.11 7.84 29.70
CA GLU A 228 -7.08 8.04 30.73
C GLU A 228 -5.68 8.21 30.13
N LEU A 229 -5.54 7.97 28.83
CA LEU A 229 -4.26 8.04 28.13
C LEU A 229 -3.84 9.49 27.90
N GLY A 230 -2.55 9.77 28.10
CA GLY A 230 -1.92 10.99 27.60
C GLY A 230 -1.91 11.01 26.06
N LEU A 231 -1.81 12.21 25.49
CA LEU A 231 -1.88 12.44 24.04
C LEU A 231 -0.97 11.50 23.23
N GLU A 232 0.30 11.38 23.61
CA GLU A 232 1.27 10.51 22.91
C GLU A 232 0.80 9.06 22.83
N LEU A 233 0.42 8.49 23.98
CA LEU A 233 -0.01 7.09 24.06
C LEU A 233 -1.37 6.89 23.39
N TYR A 234 -2.28 7.86 23.48
CA TYR A 234 -3.56 7.84 22.77
C TYR A 234 -3.36 7.75 21.25
N CYS A 235 -2.51 8.62 20.68
CA CYS A 235 -2.14 8.58 19.27
C CYS A 235 -1.52 7.23 18.88
N ALA A 236 -0.60 6.70 19.69
CA ALA A 236 0.07 5.44 19.42
C ALA A 236 -0.89 4.23 19.44
N VAL A 237 -1.81 4.19 20.41
CA VAL A 237 -2.81 3.11 20.55
C VAL A 237 -3.78 3.09 19.37
N LEU A 238 -4.29 4.24 18.93
CA LEU A 238 -5.20 4.32 17.79
C LEU A 238 -4.50 3.96 16.48
N THR A 239 -3.28 4.45 16.29
CA THR A 239 -2.50 4.21 15.06
C THR A 239 -2.08 2.75 14.92
N SER A 240 -1.63 2.14 16.02
CA SER A 240 -1.31 0.72 16.05
C SER A 240 -2.54 -0.16 15.84
N ALA A 241 -3.72 0.23 16.34
CA ALA A 241 -4.95 -0.52 16.11
C ALA A 241 -5.27 -0.62 14.62
N ALA A 242 -5.19 0.51 13.90
CA ALA A 242 -5.42 0.52 12.46
C ALA A 242 -4.37 -0.29 11.70
N THR A 243 -3.10 -0.19 12.12
CA THR A 243 -2.00 -0.91 11.48
C THR A 243 -2.11 -2.41 11.71
N ASP A 244 -2.50 -2.86 12.91
CA ASP A 244 -2.72 -4.27 13.22
C ASP A 244 -3.80 -4.88 12.32
N VAL A 245 -4.92 -4.18 12.10
CA VAL A 245 -5.99 -4.60 11.15
C VAL A 245 -5.40 -4.81 9.75
N ARG A 246 -4.63 -3.82 9.27
CA ARG A 246 -4.06 -3.86 7.93
C ARG A 246 -3.04 -4.98 7.76
N MET A 247 -2.14 -5.13 8.73
CA MET A 247 -1.07 -6.12 8.72
C MET A 247 -1.61 -7.54 8.86
N ALA A 248 -2.75 -7.73 9.53
CA ALA A 248 -3.45 -9.00 9.63
C ALA A 248 -4.23 -9.40 8.36
N GLY A 249 -4.16 -8.60 7.29
CA GLY A 249 -4.78 -8.93 6.00
C GLY A 249 -6.29 -8.72 5.95
N VAL A 250 -6.87 -7.97 6.89
CA VAL A 250 -8.30 -7.64 6.89
C VAL A 250 -8.60 -6.78 5.66
N PRO A 251 -9.59 -7.16 4.81
CA PRO A 251 -9.85 -6.52 3.53
C PRO A 251 -10.64 -5.19 3.67
N MET A 252 -10.27 -4.35 4.64
CA MET A 252 -10.83 -3.01 4.77
C MET A 252 -10.06 -2.00 3.90
N PRO A 253 -10.76 -1.10 3.20
CA PRO A 253 -10.13 -0.03 2.44
C PRO A 253 -9.48 0.98 3.39
N VAL A 254 -8.26 1.39 3.06
CA VAL A 254 -7.57 2.53 3.67
C VAL A 254 -7.27 3.56 2.61
N MET A 255 -7.16 4.83 2.99
CA MET A 255 -6.51 5.83 2.15
C MET A 255 -5.00 5.73 2.34
N ALA A 256 -4.30 5.28 1.31
CA ALA A 256 -2.85 5.28 1.26
C ALA A 256 -2.29 6.70 1.07
N ASN A 257 -1.02 6.87 1.41
CA ASN A 257 -0.25 8.05 1.05
C ASN A 257 0.99 7.60 0.30
N SER A 258 1.25 8.18 -0.87
CA SER A 258 2.42 7.90 -1.70
C SER A 258 2.64 6.41 -1.97
N GLY A 259 1.56 5.69 -2.25
CA GLY A 259 1.57 4.25 -2.56
C GLY A 259 1.62 3.31 -1.36
N SER A 260 1.57 3.79 -0.11
CA SER A 260 1.58 2.93 1.08
C SER A 260 0.38 3.15 2.00
N GLY A 261 -0.40 2.07 2.22
CA GLY A 261 -1.53 2.06 3.13
C GLY A 261 -1.14 2.32 4.58
N ASN A 262 -0.09 1.68 5.08
CA ASN A 262 0.44 1.91 6.43
C ASN A 262 0.96 3.35 6.59
N GLN A 263 1.60 3.91 5.56
CA GLN A 263 1.99 5.33 5.57
C GLN A 263 0.75 6.22 5.69
N GLY A 264 -0.30 5.94 4.93
CA GLY A 264 -1.60 6.62 5.01
C GLY A 264 -2.23 6.56 6.40
N LEU A 265 -2.22 5.39 7.05
CA LEU A 265 -2.67 5.23 8.43
C LEU A 265 -1.80 6.04 9.41
N THR A 266 -0.48 5.93 9.32
CA THR A 266 0.46 6.61 10.22
C THR A 266 0.42 8.14 10.08
N VAL A 267 0.11 8.69 8.91
CA VAL A 267 -0.03 10.15 8.75
C VAL A 267 -1.43 10.67 9.12
N THR A 268 -2.45 9.82 9.07
CA THR A 268 -3.85 10.22 9.33
C THR A 268 -4.24 10.06 10.79
N ILE A 269 -4.03 8.86 11.34
CA ILE A 269 -4.61 8.48 12.63
C ILE A 269 -4.05 9.29 13.81
N PRO A 270 -2.73 9.56 13.93
CA PRO A 270 -2.22 10.41 15.00
C PRO A 270 -2.77 11.84 14.97
N VAL A 271 -2.97 12.42 13.79
CA VAL A 271 -3.49 13.79 13.64
C VAL A 271 -4.98 13.84 14.00
N LEU A 272 -5.75 12.85 13.55
CA LEU A 272 -7.14 12.65 13.99
C LEU A 272 -7.23 12.50 15.51
N ALA A 273 -6.42 11.62 16.09
CA ALA A 273 -6.39 11.37 17.52
C ALA A 273 -6.03 12.64 18.32
N ALA A 274 -5.05 13.41 17.84
CA ALA A 274 -4.69 14.69 18.45
C ALA A 274 -5.82 15.72 18.36
N ALA A 275 -6.49 15.85 17.21
CA ALA A 275 -7.63 16.73 17.06
C ALA A 275 -8.80 16.36 17.99
N GLU A 276 -9.09 15.07 18.13
CA GLU A 276 -10.10 14.56 19.09
C GLU A 276 -9.70 14.85 20.54
N TRP A 277 -8.44 14.61 20.91
CA TRP A 277 -7.92 14.84 22.25
C TRP A 277 -7.93 16.33 22.63
N LEU A 278 -7.54 17.20 21.70
CA LEU A 278 -7.55 18.66 21.86
C LEU A 278 -8.94 19.28 21.70
N LYS A 279 -9.93 18.50 21.24
CA LYS A 279 -11.29 18.96 20.90
C LYS A 279 -11.29 20.08 19.84
N SER A 280 -10.39 19.96 18.88
CA SER A 280 -10.23 20.90 17.77
C SER A 280 -11.47 20.95 16.87
N GLY A 281 -11.72 22.09 16.25
CA GLY A 281 -12.80 22.26 15.28
C GLY A 281 -12.53 21.52 13.96
N GLU A 282 -13.56 21.34 13.13
CA GLU A 282 -13.42 20.67 11.81
C GLU A 282 -12.39 21.40 10.93
N GLU A 283 -12.42 22.73 10.89
CA GLU A 283 -11.48 23.52 10.10
C GLU A 283 -10.03 23.27 10.52
N GLU A 284 -9.73 23.38 11.81
CA GLU A 284 -8.37 23.16 12.35
C GLU A 284 -7.87 21.75 12.03
N HIS A 285 -8.71 20.75 12.23
CA HIS A 285 -8.39 19.36 11.92
C HIS A 285 -8.12 19.16 10.42
N LEU A 286 -8.96 19.69 9.54
CA LEU A 286 -8.76 19.56 8.09
C LEU A 286 -7.48 20.25 7.62
N ARG A 287 -7.14 21.41 8.18
CA ARG A 287 -5.90 22.12 7.86
C ARG A 287 -4.67 21.34 8.35
N ALA A 288 -4.71 20.86 9.59
CA ALA A 288 -3.67 20.00 10.17
C ALA A 288 -3.44 18.74 9.34
N GLN A 289 -4.52 18.08 8.94
CA GLN A 289 -4.45 16.86 8.15
C GLN A 289 -3.94 17.14 6.73
N THR A 290 -4.36 18.24 6.12
CA THR A 290 -3.86 18.66 4.79
C THR A 290 -2.35 18.91 4.83
N LEU A 291 -1.88 19.65 5.84
CA LEU A 291 -0.46 19.88 6.07
C LEU A 291 0.30 18.56 6.25
N ALA A 292 -0.20 17.67 7.12
CA ALA A 292 0.44 16.40 7.39
C ALA A 292 0.59 15.52 6.14
N GLN A 293 -0.46 15.42 5.33
CA GLN A 293 -0.45 14.61 4.10
C GLN A 293 0.54 15.16 3.07
N LEU A 294 0.54 16.48 2.84
CA LEU A 294 1.44 17.12 1.88
C LEU A 294 2.90 17.07 2.33
N ILE A 295 3.18 17.22 3.63
CA ILE A 295 4.54 17.07 4.15
C ILE A 295 5.02 15.62 3.99
N ALA A 296 4.17 14.63 4.27
CA ALA A 296 4.53 13.23 4.05
C ALA A 296 4.85 12.95 2.57
N ILE A 297 4.04 13.50 1.64
CA ILE A 297 4.30 13.41 0.20
C ILE A 297 5.62 14.11 -0.17
N HIS A 298 5.84 15.33 0.31
CA HIS A 298 7.06 16.11 0.06
C HIS A 298 8.33 15.37 0.51
N VAL A 299 8.32 14.82 1.74
CA VAL A 299 9.45 14.04 2.27
C VAL A 299 9.66 12.78 1.42
N LYS A 300 8.57 12.13 0.99
CA LYS A 300 8.63 10.92 0.16
C LYS A 300 9.25 11.19 -1.21
N GLY A 301 9.03 12.37 -1.79
CA GLY A 301 9.67 12.81 -3.04
C GLY A 301 11.20 12.79 -2.98
N SER A 302 11.80 12.91 -1.79
CA SER A 302 13.27 12.85 -1.62
C SER A 302 13.85 11.43 -1.56
N PHE A 303 13.04 10.40 -1.31
CA PHE A 303 13.49 9.01 -1.13
C PHE A 303 12.85 7.98 -2.07
N GLY A 304 11.89 8.40 -2.91
CA GLY A 304 11.17 7.56 -3.87
C GLY A 304 10.04 6.71 -3.26
N ARG A 305 9.14 6.20 -4.11
CA ARG A 305 7.98 5.37 -3.70
C ARG A 305 8.39 4.09 -2.97
N LEU A 306 9.40 3.37 -3.46
CA LEU A 306 10.00 2.20 -2.80
C LEU A 306 11.43 2.51 -2.37
N SER A 307 11.58 2.70 -1.06
CA SER A 307 12.85 3.06 -0.43
C SER A 307 13.29 1.96 0.54
N PRO A 308 14.61 1.76 0.76
CA PRO A 308 15.09 0.98 1.89
C PRO A 308 14.69 1.60 3.24
N LEU A 309 14.38 2.91 3.28
CA LEU A 309 13.83 3.60 4.45
C LEU A 309 12.31 3.34 4.54
N CYS A 310 11.85 2.97 5.74
CA CYS A 310 10.43 2.72 6.00
C CYS A 310 9.60 3.98 5.75
N GLY A 311 8.43 3.84 5.11
CA GLY A 311 7.45 4.94 4.92
C GLY A 311 7.01 5.59 6.23
N ALA A 312 7.21 4.92 7.37
CA ALA A 312 7.01 5.46 8.70
C ALA A 312 7.80 6.76 8.97
N VAL A 313 8.96 6.97 8.33
CA VAL A 313 9.73 8.21 8.49
C VAL A 313 8.97 9.40 7.88
N ALA A 314 8.54 9.28 6.62
CA ALA A 314 7.79 10.33 5.94
C ALA A 314 6.43 10.59 6.61
N ALA A 315 5.70 9.52 6.95
CA ALA A 315 4.43 9.66 7.67
C ALA A 315 4.60 10.25 9.07
N GLY A 316 5.64 9.85 9.82
CA GLY A 316 5.92 10.37 11.15
C GLY A 316 6.22 11.87 11.12
N VAL A 317 7.07 12.33 10.19
CA VAL A 317 7.35 13.76 10.00
C VAL A 317 6.07 14.53 9.65
N GLY A 318 5.28 14.02 8.68
CA GLY A 318 4.00 14.63 8.31
C GLY A 318 3.02 14.72 9.48
N ALA A 319 2.81 13.60 10.19
CA ALA A 319 1.94 13.55 11.37
C ALA A 319 2.40 14.53 12.45
N SER A 320 3.70 14.61 12.74
CA SER A 320 4.25 15.57 13.70
C SER A 320 3.95 17.01 13.29
N CYS A 321 4.08 17.38 12.01
CA CYS A 321 3.72 18.72 11.53
C CYS A 321 2.24 19.04 11.75
N GLY A 322 1.34 18.08 11.46
CA GLY A 322 -0.09 18.24 11.71
C GLY A 322 -0.43 18.38 13.20
N ILE A 323 0.19 17.56 14.06
CA ILE A 323 -0.01 17.61 15.52
C ILE A 323 0.52 18.94 16.08
N VAL A 324 1.71 19.38 15.69
CA VAL A 324 2.27 20.66 16.12
C VAL A 324 1.37 21.82 15.68
N TYR A 325 0.84 21.78 14.45
CA TYR A 325 -0.13 22.79 14.01
C TYR A 325 -1.37 22.87 14.92
N LEU A 326 -1.88 21.74 15.40
CA LEU A 326 -3.01 21.71 16.33
C LEU A 326 -2.67 22.22 17.74
N LEU A 327 -1.40 22.10 18.16
CA LEU A 327 -0.94 22.55 19.47
C LEU A 327 -0.65 24.06 19.54
N GLY A 328 -0.55 24.74 18.40
CA GLY A 328 -0.21 26.16 18.28
C GLY A 328 1.29 26.44 18.37
#